data_AF-A0A7Y4XB66-F1
#
_entry.id   AF-A0A7Y4XB66-F1
#
_cell.length_a   1.000
_cell.length_b   1.000
_cell.length_c   1.000
_cell.angle_alpha   90.00
_cell.angle_beta   90.00
_cell.angle_gamma   90.00
#
_symmetry.space_group_name_H-M   'P 1'
#
loop_
_entity.id
_entity.type
_entity.pdbx_description
1 polymer ?
#
loop_
_entity_poly.entity_id
_entity_poly.type
_entity_poly.pdbx_seq_one_letter_code
_entity_poly.pdbx_strand_id
1 'polypeptide(L)'
;DEARAINAKPILVSSLARRNFKDGQIAADILTTYATAAREVAAEKNVPLLDLSAVSIALLNQLGATKAAEFDVKNADGSPDRTHLSRKGSVTFGKIVASELVKVAPELSALFK
;
A
#
# COMPACT_ATOMS: atom_id res chain seq x y z
N ASP A 1 -10.77 -12.09 -13.01
CA ASP A 1 -11.64 -13.17 -13.52
C ASP A 1 -10.90 -14.49 -13.71
N GLU A 2 -9.72 -14.50 -14.35
CA GLU A 2 -8.87 -15.70 -14.49
C GLU A 2 -8.56 -16.43 -13.17
N ALA A 3 -8.24 -15.70 -12.10
CA ALA A 3 -8.04 -16.28 -10.77
C ALA A 3 -9.26 -17.10 -10.28
N ARG A 4 -10.48 -16.59 -10.50
CA ARG A 4 -11.71 -17.29 -10.11
C ARG A 4 -11.95 -18.52 -10.99
N ALA A 5 -11.55 -18.47 -12.27
CA ALA A 5 -11.68 -19.61 -13.19
C ALA A 5 -10.84 -20.83 -12.74
N ILE A 6 -9.78 -20.62 -11.97
CA ILE A 6 -8.97 -21.68 -11.36
C ILE A 6 -9.29 -21.90 -9.86
N ASN A 7 -10.45 -21.44 -9.39
CA ASN A 7 -10.90 -21.54 -7.99
C ASN A 7 -10.01 -20.79 -6.97
N ALA A 8 -9.18 -19.83 -7.40
CA ALA A 8 -8.49 -18.95 -6.47
C ALA A 8 -9.42 -17.84 -5.95
N LYS A 9 -9.20 -17.40 -4.70
CA LYS A 9 -9.87 -16.25 -4.10
C LYS A 9 -9.02 -14.99 -4.32
N PRO A 10 -9.35 -14.12 -5.30
CA PRO A 10 -8.60 -12.89 -5.51
C PRO A 10 -8.84 -11.90 -4.35
N ILE A 11 -7.77 -11.25 -3.92
CA ILE A 11 -7.81 -10.10 -3.01
C ILE A 11 -7.08 -8.97 -3.74
N LEU A 12 -7.75 -7.85 -3.93
CA LEU A 12 -7.13 -6.68 -4.55
C LEU A 12 -6.37 -5.88 -3.51
N VAL A 13 -5.20 -5.38 -3.90
CA VAL A 13 -4.36 -4.52 -3.06
C VAL A 13 -4.10 -3.23 -3.84
N SER A 14 -4.50 -2.09 -3.30
CA SER A 14 -4.21 -0.81 -3.95
C SER A 14 -2.72 -0.46 -3.85
N SER A 15 -2.22 0.42 -4.71
CA SER A 15 -0.82 0.82 -4.66
C SER A 15 -0.50 1.59 -3.37
N LEU A 16 0.70 1.38 -2.84
CA LEU A 16 1.27 2.21 -1.78
C LEU A 16 1.40 3.67 -2.26
N ALA A 17 1.18 4.64 -1.37
CA ALA A 17 1.47 6.04 -1.68
C ALA A 17 2.97 6.32 -1.82
N ARG A 18 3.33 7.13 -2.83
CA ARG A 18 4.66 7.72 -2.91
C ARG A 18 4.86 8.74 -1.81
N ARG A 19 6.09 8.85 -1.32
CA ARG A 19 6.46 9.75 -0.20
C ARG A 19 6.70 11.19 -0.68
N ASN A 20 5.84 11.65 -1.59
CA ASN A 20 5.84 13.03 -2.08
C ASN A 20 4.99 13.88 -1.13
N PHE A 21 5.65 14.70 -0.32
CA PHE A 21 4.96 15.62 0.58
C PHE A 21 4.75 16.99 -0.09
N LYS A 22 3.57 17.56 0.10
CA LYS A 22 3.22 18.94 -0.22
C LYS A 22 2.45 19.51 0.97
N ASP A 23 2.88 20.68 1.47
CA ASP A 23 2.25 21.37 2.60
C ASP A 23 2.09 20.47 3.86
N GLY A 24 3.09 19.61 4.10
CA GLY A 24 3.13 18.70 5.25
C GLY A 24 2.29 17.42 5.12
N GLN A 25 1.60 17.21 4.00
CA GLN A 25 0.78 16.03 3.74
C GLN A 25 1.25 15.30 2.47
N ILE A 26 0.91 14.02 2.34
CA ILE A 26 1.12 13.28 1.09
C ILE A 26 0.30 13.92 -0.04
N ALA A 27 1.00 14.29 -1.10
CA ALA A 27 0.41 14.84 -2.31
C ALA A 27 -0.29 13.73 -3.11
N ALA A 28 -1.47 14.03 -3.63
CA ALA A 28 -2.11 13.17 -4.60
C ALA A 28 -1.31 13.15 -5.92
N ASP A 29 -1.16 11.97 -6.50
CA ASP A 29 -0.55 11.75 -7.80
C ASP A 29 -1.33 10.69 -8.60
N ILE A 30 -0.79 10.24 -9.73
CA ILE A 30 -1.43 9.23 -10.58
C ILE A 30 -1.76 7.91 -9.85
N LEU A 31 -1.03 7.55 -8.77
CA LEU A 31 -1.34 6.36 -7.99
C LEU A 31 -2.62 6.50 -7.19
N THR A 32 -3.03 7.72 -6.84
CA THR A 32 -4.35 7.95 -6.21
C THR A 32 -5.49 7.62 -7.17
N THR A 33 -5.34 7.93 -8.47
CA THR A 33 -6.30 7.54 -9.52
C THR A 33 -6.34 6.02 -9.67
N TYR A 34 -5.19 5.34 -9.67
CA TYR A 34 -5.15 3.88 -9.74
C TYR A 34 -5.69 3.20 -8.49
N ALA A 35 -5.50 3.78 -7.31
CA ALA A 35 -6.12 3.30 -6.08
C ALA A 35 -7.65 3.44 -6.13
N THR A 36 -8.17 4.53 -6.71
CA THR A 36 -9.62 4.69 -6.95
C THR A 36 -10.13 3.64 -7.93
N ALA A 37 -9.45 3.41 -9.05
CA ALA A 37 -9.82 2.35 -10.00
C ALA A 37 -9.80 0.96 -9.34
N ALA A 38 -8.82 0.67 -8.48
CA ALA A 38 -8.78 -0.58 -7.72
C ALA A 38 -9.98 -0.74 -6.77
N ARG A 39 -10.44 0.35 -6.12
CA ARG A 39 -11.67 0.35 -5.30
C ARG A 39 -12.91 0.06 -6.14
N GLU A 40 -13.03 0.71 -7.29
CA GLU A 40 -14.15 0.51 -8.21
C GLU A 40 -14.23 -0.94 -8.70
N VAL A 41 -13.11 -1.51 -9.14
CA VAL A 41 -13.05 -2.91 -9.58
C VAL A 41 -13.34 -3.87 -8.42
N ALA A 42 -12.86 -3.59 -7.21
CA ALA A 42 -13.16 -4.42 -6.04
C ALA A 42 -14.66 -4.47 -5.73
N ALA A 43 -15.31 -3.30 -5.78
CA ALA A 43 -16.75 -3.19 -5.59
C ALA A 43 -17.54 -3.87 -6.72
N GLU A 44 -17.20 -3.59 -7.98
CA GLU A 44 -17.86 -4.18 -9.17
C GLU A 44 -17.77 -5.71 -9.15
N LYS A 45 -16.60 -6.26 -8.84
CA LYS A 45 -16.35 -7.70 -8.88
C LYS A 45 -16.72 -8.41 -7.58
N ASN A 46 -17.12 -7.67 -6.55
CA ASN A 46 -17.41 -8.12 -5.19
C ASN A 46 -16.25 -8.97 -4.61
N VAL A 47 -15.04 -8.42 -4.63
CA VAL A 47 -13.84 -9.06 -4.09
C VAL A 47 -13.25 -8.26 -2.93
N PRO A 48 -12.60 -8.90 -1.95
CA PRO A 48 -11.96 -8.18 -0.85
C PRO A 48 -10.90 -7.18 -1.36
N LEU A 49 -10.83 -6.03 -0.69
CA LEU A 49 -9.86 -4.97 -0.98
C LEU A 49 -9.02 -4.65 0.26
N LEU A 50 -7.71 -4.75 0.11
CA LEU A 50 -6.73 -4.13 1.01
C LEU A 50 -6.36 -2.75 0.45
N ASP A 51 -6.94 -1.69 1.02
CA ASP A 51 -6.67 -0.32 0.56
C ASP A 51 -5.37 0.24 1.16
N LEU A 52 -4.23 -0.28 0.65
CA LEU A 52 -2.90 0.12 1.08
C LEU A 52 -2.62 1.61 0.84
N SER A 53 -3.23 2.22 -0.19
CA SER A 53 -3.13 3.66 -0.45
C SER A 53 -3.64 4.45 0.75
N ALA A 54 -4.86 4.19 1.23
CA ALA A 54 -5.43 4.92 2.36
C ALA A 54 -4.61 4.72 3.64
N VAL A 55 -4.25 3.46 3.95
CA VAL A 55 -3.49 3.12 5.16
C VAL A 55 -2.09 3.74 5.14
N SER A 56 -1.41 3.72 3.98
CA SER A 56 -0.09 4.31 3.86
C SER A 56 -0.09 5.83 3.93
N ILE A 57 -1.07 6.51 3.31
CA ILE A 57 -1.23 7.96 3.42
C ILE A 57 -1.40 8.37 4.89
N ALA A 58 -2.28 7.68 5.63
CA ALA A 58 -2.52 7.97 7.04
C ALA A 58 -1.22 7.84 7.87
N LEU A 59 -0.49 6.74 7.72
CA LEU A 59 0.79 6.53 8.40
C LEU A 59 1.83 7.60 8.04
N LEU A 60 2.01 7.86 6.74
CA LEU A 60 3.02 8.80 6.26
C LEU A 60 2.73 10.23 6.74
N ASN A 61 1.46 10.64 6.74
CA ASN A 61 1.04 11.93 7.28
C ASN A 61 1.27 12.03 8.79
N GLN A 62 1.01 10.94 9.54
CA GLN A 62 1.30 10.90 10.98
C GLN A 62 2.79 10.99 11.28
N LEU A 63 3.64 10.36 10.46
CA LEU A 63 5.10 10.37 10.64
C LEU A 63 5.75 11.70 10.21
N GLY A 64 5.18 12.34 9.19
CA GLY A 64 5.76 13.50 8.52
C GLY A 64 6.96 13.16 7.63
N ALA A 65 7.35 14.12 6.80
CA ALA A 65 8.34 13.95 5.74
C ALA A 65 9.70 13.41 6.24
N THR A 66 10.20 13.92 7.37
CA THR A 66 11.52 13.55 7.90
C THR A 66 11.60 12.07 8.26
N LYS A 67 10.62 11.53 8.99
CA LYS A 67 10.61 10.11 9.37
C LYS A 67 10.25 9.22 8.19
N ALA A 68 9.35 9.68 7.31
CA ALA A 68 8.99 8.98 6.10
C ALA A 68 10.19 8.77 5.16
N ALA A 69 11.16 9.69 5.14
CA ALA A 69 12.37 9.58 4.32
C ALA A 69 13.24 8.36 4.66
N GLU A 70 13.11 7.78 5.86
CA GLU A 70 13.80 6.53 6.21
C GLU A 70 13.27 5.31 5.44
N PHE A 71 12.11 5.46 4.80
CA PHE A 71 11.51 4.43 3.96
C PHE A 71 11.93 4.54 2.49
N ASP A 72 12.63 5.61 2.09
CA ASP A 72 13.20 5.77 0.76
C ASP A 72 14.50 4.98 0.63
N VAL A 73 14.68 4.29 -0.51
CA VAL A 73 16.04 4.01 -0.97
C VAL A 73 16.67 5.30 -1.50
N LYS A 74 18.00 5.31 -1.61
CA LYS A 74 18.74 6.40 -2.25
C LYS A 74 19.10 5.98 -3.67
N ASN A 75 18.89 6.89 -4.62
CA ASN A 75 19.45 6.78 -5.95
C ASN A 75 20.99 6.86 -5.90
N ALA A 76 21.65 6.56 -7.02
CA ALA A 76 23.12 6.61 -7.12
C ALA A 76 23.69 8.01 -6.82
N ASP A 77 22.92 9.07 -7.11
CA ASP A 77 23.29 10.47 -6.82
C ASP A 77 22.97 10.91 -5.38
N GLY A 78 22.47 10.00 -4.54
CA GLY A 78 22.10 10.27 -3.15
C GLY A 78 20.72 10.90 -2.97
N SER A 79 20.00 11.23 -4.05
CA SER A 79 18.62 11.73 -3.97
C SER A 79 17.67 10.63 -3.49
N PRO A 80 16.58 10.98 -2.78
CA PRO A 80 15.61 9.99 -2.32
C PRO A 80 14.79 9.45 -3.50
N ASP A 81 14.71 8.13 -3.60
CA ASP A 81 13.74 7.46 -4.45
C ASP A 81 12.45 7.19 -3.65
N ARG A 82 11.43 7.97 -4.01
CA ARG A 82 10.11 7.99 -3.37
C ARG A 82 9.16 6.91 -3.85
N THR A 83 9.62 6.03 -4.73
CA THR A 83 8.85 4.90 -5.26
C THR A 83 9.30 3.60 -4.60
N HIS A 84 10.59 3.28 -4.60
CA HIS A 84 11.09 2.03 -4.03
C HIS A 84 11.31 2.15 -2.53
N LEU A 85 11.09 1.04 -1.81
CA LEU A 85 11.22 1.00 -0.35
C LEU A 85 12.63 0.60 0.09
N SER A 86 13.14 1.28 1.11
CA SER A 86 14.29 0.81 1.88
C SER A 86 13.97 -0.52 2.58
N ARG A 87 14.98 -1.17 3.16
CA ARG A 87 14.75 -2.36 4.01
C ARG A 87 13.78 -2.03 5.16
N LYS A 88 13.92 -0.86 5.79
CA LYS A 88 13.03 -0.42 6.87
C LYS A 88 11.61 -0.20 6.33
N GLY A 89 11.48 0.47 5.19
CA GLY A 89 10.19 0.66 4.52
C GLY A 89 9.50 -0.67 4.20
N SER A 90 10.25 -1.62 3.62
CA SER A 90 9.74 -2.94 3.22
C SER A 90 9.22 -3.73 4.42
N VAL A 91 9.96 -3.75 5.54
CA VAL A 91 9.51 -4.43 6.76
C VAL A 91 8.28 -3.75 7.37
N THR A 92 8.26 -2.41 7.42
CA THR A 92 7.12 -1.65 7.97
C THR A 92 5.84 -1.90 7.16
N PHE A 93 5.89 -1.70 5.85
CA PHE A 93 4.71 -1.88 5.00
C PHE A 93 4.33 -3.36 4.84
N GLY A 94 5.28 -4.29 4.85
CA GLY A 94 5.00 -5.72 4.88
C GLY A 94 4.17 -6.13 6.12
N LYS A 95 4.50 -5.59 7.29
CA LYS A 95 3.70 -5.81 8.52
C LYS A 95 2.29 -5.23 8.39
N ILE A 96 2.16 -4.04 7.80
CA ILE A 96 0.85 -3.43 7.55
C ILE A 96 0.02 -4.30 6.62
N VAL A 97 0.60 -4.74 5.50
CA VAL A 97 -0.09 -5.63 4.56
C VAL A 97 -0.54 -6.91 5.25
N ALA A 98 0.31 -7.56 6.05
CA ALA A 98 -0.07 -8.75 6.82
C ALA A 98 -1.26 -8.48 7.76
N SER A 99 -1.20 -7.39 8.54
CA SER A 99 -2.27 -7.02 9.48
C SER A 99 -3.59 -6.67 8.77
N GLU A 100 -3.54 -5.93 7.67
CA GLU A 100 -4.75 -5.58 6.90
C GLU A 100 -5.32 -6.79 6.15
N LEU A 101 -4.46 -7.70 5.68
CA LEU A 101 -4.88 -8.92 4.98
C LEU A 101 -5.77 -9.79 5.87
N VAL A 102 -5.43 -9.95 7.15
CA VAL A 102 -6.23 -10.74 8.10
C VAL A 102 -7.61 -10.10 8.37
N LYS A 103 -7.76 -8.77 8.21
CA LYS A 103 -9.07 -8.12 8.36
C LYS A 103 -10.00 -8.41 7.19
N VAL A 104 -9.45 -8.46 5.98
CA VAL A 104 -10.23 -8.64 4.74
C VAL A 104 -10.36 -10.11 4.32
N ALA A 105 -9.51 -10.98 4.84
CA ALA A 105 -9.54 -12.42 4.69
C ALA A 105 -9.24 -13.12 6.03
N PRO A 106 -10.19 -13.11 7.00
CA PRO A 106 -9.98 -13.67 8.34
C PRO A 106 -9.59 -15.14 8.37
N GLU A 107 -9.98 -15.91 7.35
CA GLU A 107 -9.60 -17.31 7.19
C GLU A 107 -8.07 -17.50 7.03
N LEU A 108 -7.32 -16.46 6.66
CA LEU A 108 -5.86 -16.50 6.55
C LEU A 108 -5.14 -16.24 7.88
N SER A 109 -5.86 -15.88 8.96
CA SER A 109 -5.28 -15.53 10.26
C SER A 109 -4.26 -16.55 10.78
N ALA A 110 -4.52 -17.86 10.60
CA ALA A 110 -3.61 -18.91 11.05
C ALA A 110 -2.21 -18.89 10.37
N LEU A 111 -2.09 -18.23 9.21
CA LEU A 111 -0.84 -18.08 8.45
C LEU A 111 -0.01 -16.88 8.88
N PHE A 112 -0.62 -15.91 9.59
CA PHE A 112 0.02 -14.68 10.06
C PHE A 112 0.01 -14.68 11.58
N LYS A 113 1.13 -15.14 12.17
CA LYS A 113 1.36 -15.16 13.62
C LYS A 113 2.08 -13.91 14.10
#